data_AF-A0A842PIU1-F1
#
_entry.id   AF-A0A842PIU1-F1
#
_cell.length_a   1.000
_cell.length_b   1.000
_cell.length_c   1.000
_cell.angle_alpha   90.00
_cell.angle_beta   90.00
_cell.angle_gamma   90.00
#
_symmetry.space_group_name_H-M   'P 1'
#
loop_
_entity.id
_entity.type
_entity.pdbx_description
1 polymer ?
#
loop_
_entity_poly.entity_id
_entity_poly.type
_entity_poly.pdbx_seq_one_letter_code
_entity_poly.pdbx_strand_id
1 'polypeptide(L)'
;KGWQLPFGSPRKSEENQPRRASGNGVRLVGDAATLVDPFSGEGVGNALVSGEMAARHIIEEKEHSEYQKELWAVLGPELINSFRMQKLSRKAWLLNWFVKKASKKPVLQEMMTEMIASKEAQQDLHSPWFMFKTLMF
;
A
#
# COMPACT_ATOMS: atom_id res chain seq x y z
N LYS A 1 14.47 2.91 -17.31
CA LYS A 1 13.14 3.58 -17.20
C LYS A 1 12.16 2.51 -16.73
N GLY A 2 11.87 2.45 -15.43
CA GLY A 2 10.97 1.44 -14.86
C GLY A 2 9.56 1.63 -15.40
N TRP A 3 8.90 0.52 -15.72
CA TRP A 3 7.54 0.42 -16.26
C TRP A 3 6.60 1.41 -15.54
N GLN A 4 5.83 2.19 -16.31
CA GLN A 4 4.93 3.24 -15.81
C GLN A 4 3.67 2.61 -15.19
N LEU A 5 3.85 1.82 -14.13
CA LEU A 5 2.75 1.18 -13.43
C LEU A 5 1.82 2.25 -12.85
N PRO A 6 0.49 2.06 -12.95
CA PRO A 6 -0.48 3.03 -12.48
C PRO A 6 -0.63 2.92 -10.95
N PHE A 7 0.31 3.52 -10.22
CA PHE A 7 0.33 3.50 -8.75
C PHE A 7 -0.83 4.25 -8.12
N GLY A 8 -1.49 3.63 -7.15
CA GLY A 8 -2.61 4.16 -6.34
C GLY A 8 -2.21 5.25 -5.34
N SER A 9 -1.21 6.05 -5.68
CA SER A 9 -0.78 7.18 -4.87
C SER A 9 -1.89 8.24 -4.79
N PRO A 10 -2.25 8.72 -3.58
CA PRO A 10 -3.26 9.74 -3.41
C PRO A 10 -2.85 11.04 -4.12
N ARG A 11 -3.83 11.73 -4.73
CA ARG A 11 -3.65 13.01 -5.41
C ARG A 11 -4.09 14.17 -4.52
N LYS A 12 -3.33 15.26 -4.51
CA LYS A 12 -3.73 16.47 -3.78
C LYS A 12 -4.93 17.11 -4.48
N SER A 13 -5.91 17.55 -3.68
CA SER A 13 -7.07 18.33 -4.15
C SER A 13 -8.04 17.60 -5.08
N GLU A 14 -7.96 16.28 -5.16
CA GLU A 14 -8.90 15.45 -5.93
C GLU A 14 -9.93 14.82 -4.98
N GLU A 15 -11.21 14.90 -5.32
CA GLU A 15 -12.28 14.19 -4.61
C GLU A 15 -12.25 12.68 -4.94
N ASN A 16 -12.00 12.36 -6.21
CA ASN A 16 -11.98 10.99 -6.71
C ASN A 16 -10.57 10.40 -6.62
N GLN A 17 -10.31 9.68 -5.53
CA GLN A 17 -9.03 9.07 -5.22
C GLN A 17 -8.95 7.58 -5.65
N PRO A 18 -7.77 7.07 -6.02
CA PRO A 18 -6.55 7.83 -6.33
C PRO A 18 -6.68 8.55 -7.69
N ARG A 19 -7.61 8.07 -8.52
CA ARG A 19 -8.16 8.70 -9.73
C ARG A 19 -9.64 8.32 -9.83
N ARG A 20 -10.36 8.94 -10.76
CA ARG A 20 -11.70 8.49 -11.15
C ARG A 20 -11.64 7.05 -11.69
N ALA A 21 -12.24 6.13 -10.95
CA ALA A 21 -12.39 4.71 -11.22
C ALA A 21 -13.82 4.34 -11.65
N SER A 22 -14.75 5.31 -11.73
CA SER A 22 -16.12 5.04 -12.17
C SER A 22 -16.73 6.13 -13.04
N GLY A 23 -17.70 5.75 -13.86
CA GLY A 23 -18.49 6.61 -14.73
C GLY A 23 -19.83 5.98 -15.06
N ASN A 24 -20.68 6.67 -15.83
CA ASN A 24 -22.00 6.16 -16.16
C ASN A 24 -21.91 4.78 -16.83
N GLY A 25 -22.41 3.74 -16.14
CA GLY A 25 -22.32 2.34 -16.57
C GLY A 25 -20.91 1.71 -16.55
N VAL A 26 -19.89 2.41 -16.05
CA VAL A 26 -18.48 1.97 -16.10
C VAL A 26 -17.87 1.90 -14.70
N ARG A 27 -17.17 0.79 -14.43
CA ARG A 27 -16.36 0.59 -13.21
C ARG A 27 -14.99 0.03 -13.62
N LEU A 28 -13.94 0.76 -13.28
CA LEU A 28 -12.56 0.36 -13.49
C LEU A 28 -12.09 -0.48 -12.31
N VAL A 29 -11.22 -1.46 -12.56
CA VAL A 29 -10.68 -2.38 -11.55
C VAL A 29 -9.17 -2.56 -11.75
N GLY A 30 -8.47 -3.00 -10.71
CA GLY A 30 -7.02 -3.26 -10.74
C GLY A 30 -6.19 -2.11 -11.30
N ASP A 31 -5.27 -2.43 -12.20
CA ASP A 31 -4.39 -1.46 -12.85
C ASP A 31 -5.16 -0.38 -13.63
N ALA A 32 -6.29 -0.73 -14.25
CA ALA A 32 -7.13 0.24 -14.96
C ALA A 32 -7.71 1.30 -14.00
N ALA A 33 -7.94 0.93 -12.74
CA ALA A 33 -8.34 1.84 -11.67
C ALA A 33 -7.16 2.51 -10.94
N THR A 34 -5.92 2.30 -11.39
CA THR A 34 -4.73 2.83 -10.72
C THR A 34 -4.57 2.29 -9.30
N LEU A 35 -4.64 0.97 -9.13
CA LEU A 35 -4.60 0.33 -7.81
C LEU A 35 -3.29 -0.43 -7.53
N VAL A 36 -2.22 -0.15 -8.26
CA VAL A 36 -0.90 -0.73 -7.94
C VAL A 36 -0.37 -0.10 -6.66
N ASP A 37 0.07 -0.93 -5.71
CA ASP A 37 0.63 -0.49 -4.44
C ASP A 37 1.89 0.38 -4.68
N PRO A 38 1.93 1.62 -4.17
CA PRO A 38 3.05 2.54 -4.40
C PRO A 38 4.39 2.09 -3.80
N PHE A 39 4.39 1.21 -2.79
CA PHE A 39 5.59 0.76 -2.09
C PHE A 39 6.09 -0.59 -2.61
N SER A 40 5.26 -1.63 -2.56
CA SER A 40 5.64 -2.99 -2.98
C SER A 40 5.59 -3.17 -4.50
N GLY A 41 4.73 -2.41 -5.19
CA GLY A 41 4.44 -2.60 -6.61
C GLY A 41 3.47 -3.75 -6.90
N GLU A 42 2.86 -4.35 -5.87
CA GLU A 42 1.86 -5.39 -6.03
C GLU A 42 0.49 -4.81 -6.44
N GLY A 43 -0.26 -5.55 -7.25
CA GLY A 43 -1.60 -5.13 -7.71
C GLY A 43 -2.64 -6.25 -7.74
N VAL A 44 -2.24 -7.51 -7.59
CA VAL A 44 -3.14 -8.67 -7.75
C VAL A 44 -4.25 -8.66 -6.69
N GLY A 45 -3.91 -8.46 -5.42
CA GLY A 45 -4.91 -8.37 -4.34
C GLY A 45 -5.90 -7.23 -4.57
N ASN A 46 -5.38 -6.03 -4.90
CA ASN A 46 -6.21 -4.86 -5.19
C ASN A 46 -7.10 -5.07 -6.41
N ALA A 47 -6.64 -5.79 -7.43
CA ALA A 47 -7.43 -6.15 -8.61
C ALA A 47 -8.58 -7.10 -8.27
N LEU A 48 -8.34 -8.12 -7.43
CA LEU A 48 -9.38 -9.05 -6.99
C LEU A 48 -10.44 -8.35 -6.15
N VAL A 49 -10.03 -7.56 -5.15
CA VAL A 49 -10.96 -6.81 -4.27
C VAL A 49 -11.79 -5.81 -5.07
N SER A 50 -11.17 -5.04 -5.97
CA SER A 50 -11.91 -4.10 -6.83
C SER A 50 -12.83 -4.80 -7.83
N GLY A 51 -12.42 -5.95 -8.38
CA GLY A 51 -13.22 -6.80 -9.26
C GLY A 51 -14.49 -7.32 -8.58
N GLU A 52 -14.33 -7.90 -7.40
CA GLU A 52 -15.44 -8.37 -6.57
C GLU A 52 -16.42 -7.22 -6.24
N MET A 53 -15.88 -6.09 -5.76
CA MET A 53 -16.69 -4.92 -5.41
C MET A 53 -17.44 -4.37 -6.61
N ALA A 54 -16.81 -4.30 -7.79
CA ALA A 54 -17.45 -3.84 -9.01
C ALA A 54 -18.59 -4.77 -9.43
N ALA A 55 -18.37 -6.09 -9.40
CA ALA A 55 -19.39 -7.09 -9.70
C ALA A 55 -20.58 -6.98 -8.74
N ARG A 56 -20.32 -6.87 -7.43
CA ARG A 56 -21.36 -6.69 -6.42
C ARG A 56 -22.19 -5.43 -6.66
N HIS A 57 -21.55 -4.29 -6.94
CA HIS A 57 -22.28 -3.04 -7.24
C HIS A 57 -23.11 -3.12 -8.52
N ILE A 58 -22.69 -3.91 -9.51
CA ILE A 58 -23.47 -4.12 -10.73
C ILE A 58 -24.71 -4.96 -10.42
N ILE A 59 -24.56 -6.06 -9.67
CA ILE A 59 -25.66 -6.96 -9.30
C ILE A 59 -26.67 -6.26 -8.39
N GLU A 60 -26.19 -5.42 -7.47
CA GLU A 60 -27.03 -4.65 -6.53
C GLU A 60 -27.60 -3.36 -7.15
N GLU A 61 -27.37 -3.11 -8.45
CA GLU A 61 -27.82 -1.91 -9.18
C GLU A 61 -27.44 -0.58 -8.51
N LYS A 62 -26.31 -0.55 -7.80
CA LYS A 62 -25.82 0.65 -7.12
C LYS A 62 -25.31 1.69 -8.11
N GLU A 63 -25.26 2.95 -7.69
CA GLU A 63 -24.68 4.03 -8.48
C GLU A 63 -23.16 3.77 -8.69
N HIS A 64 -22.60 4.22 -9.80
CA HIS A 64 -21.16 4.12 -10.07
C HIS A 64 -20.31 4.95 -9.09
N SER A 65 -20.82 6.07 -8.58
CA SER A 65 -20.22 6.96 -7.59
C SER A 65 -20.17 6.31 -6.21
N GLU A 66 -21.11 5.43 -5.88
CA GLU A 66 -21.05 4.61 -4.67
C GLU A 66 -19.87 3.63 -4.74
N TYR A 67 -19.66 3.00 -5.90
CA TYR A 67 -18.47 2.16 -6.12
C TYR A 67 -17.17 2.96 -5.95
N GLN A 68 -17.07 4.17 -6.50
CA GLN A 68 -15.90 5.03 -6.33
C GLN A 68 -15.62 5.33 -4.84
N LYS A 69 -16.67 5.65 -4.08
CA LYS A 69 -16.55 5.97 -2.65
C LYS A 69 -16.15 4.75 -1.84
N GLU A 70 -16.80 3.60 -2.06
CA GLU A 70 -16.50 2.36 -1.34
C GLU A 70 -15.09 1.86 -1.67
N LEU A 71 -14.70 1.88 -2.94
CA LEU A 71 -13.37 1.47 -3.40
C LEU A 71 -12.27 2.22 -2.64
N TRP A 72 -12.41 3.54 -2.54
CA TRP A 72 -11.43 4.36 -1.82
C TRP A 72 -11.52 4.20 -0.30
N ALA A 73 -12.71 3.98 0.25
CA ALA A 73 -12.87 3.72 1.68
C ALA A 73 -12.13 2.42 2.09
N VAL A 74 -12.17 1.40 1.24
CA VAL A 74 -11.53 0.09 1.48
C VAL A 74 -10.03 0.14 1.22
N LEU A 75 -9.60 0.54 0.01
CA LEU A 75 -8.19 0.44 -0.40
C LEU A 75 -7.36 1.69 -0.06
N GLY A 76 -8.02 2.85 0.09
CA GLY A 76 -7.35 4.13 0.28
C GLY A 76 -6.43 4.20 1.51
N PRO A 77 -6.84 3.73 2.70
CA PRO A 77 -5.99 3.75 3.89
C PRO A 77 -4.64 3.03 3.67
N GLU A 78 -4.68 1.84 3.06
CA GLU A 78 -3.49 1.05 2.76
C GLU A 78 -2.61 1.73 1.70
N LEU A 79 -3.20 2.17 0.59
CA LEU A 79 -2.48 2.84 -0.50
C LEU A 79 -1.83 4.17 -0.04
N ILE A 80 -2.49 4.92 0.85
CA ILE A 80 -1.92 6.13 1.47
C ILE A 80 -0.72 5.77 2.34
N ASN A 81 -0.82 4.70 3.13
CA ASN A 81 0.28 4.24 3.98
C ASN A 81 1.48 3.80 3.13
N SER A 82 1.25 2.96 2.13
CA SER A 82 2.27 2.54 1.17
C SER A 82 2.91 3.73 0.46
N PHE A 83 2.13 4.73 0.02
CA PHE A 83 2.70 5.95 -0.58
C PHE A 83 3.61 6.74 0.38
N ARG A 84 3.27 6.78 1.68
CA ARG A 84 4.15 7.40 2.69
C ARG A 84 5.43 6.60 2.85
N MET A 85 5.35 5.27 2.93
CA MET A 85 6.52 4.39 3.01
C MET A 85 7.44 4.54 1.79
N GLN A 86 6.86 4.61 0.59
CA GLN A 86 7.59 4.88 -0.65
C GLN A 86 8.36 6.21 -0.58
N LYS A 87 7.74 7.28 -0.06
CA LYS A 87 8.45 8.57 0.11
C LYS A 87 9.57 8.52 1.13
N LEU A 88 9.39 7.75 2.21
CA LEU A 88 10.40 7.58 3.24
C LEU A 88 11.59 6.76 2.74
N SER A 89 11.34 5.67 1.99
CA SER A 89 12.41 4.85 1.40
C SER A 89 13.23 5.61 0.37
N ARG A 90 12.66 6.61 -0.30
CA ARG A 90 13.42 7.48 -1.22
C ARG A 90 14.38 8.45 -0.52
N LYS A 91 14.31 8.60 0.81
CA LYS A 91 15.26 9.42 1.59
C LYS A 91 16.47 8.57 1.98
N ALA A 92 17.48 8.56 1.11
CA ALA A 92 18.71 7.78 1.33
C ALA A 92 19.36 8.03 2.70
N TRP A 93 19.39 9.28 3.17
CA TRP A 93 19.95 9.60 4.50
C TRP A 93 19.18 8.94 5.66
N LEU A 94 17.86 8.83 5.54
CA LEU A 94 17.00 8.24 6.57
C LEU A 94 17.12 6.72 6.57
N LEU A 95 17.11 6.09 5.40
CA LEU A 95 17.38 4.65 5.27
C LEU A 95 18.77 4.31 5.81
N ASN A 96 19.79 5.06 5.42
CA ASN A 96 21.15 4.83 5.88
C ASN A 96 21.26 5.03 7.41
N TRP A 97 20.58 6.04 7.96
CA TRP A 97 20.52 6.25 9.41
C TRP A 97 19.83 5.08 10.12
N PHE A 98 18.69 4.60 9.61
CA PHE A 98 17.95 3.47 10.14
C PHE A 98 18.79 2.19 10.14
N VAL A 99 19.40 1.85 9.00
CA VAL A 99 20.27 0.67 8.86
C VAL A 99 21.46 0.76 9.82
N LYS A 100 22.12 1.92 9.93
CA LYS A 100 23.25 2.13 10.84
C LYS A 100 22.87 2.06 12.32
N LYS A 101 21.63 2.40 12.67
CA LYS A 101 21.11 2.26 14.04
C LYS A 101 20.70 0.82 14.33
N ALA A 102 19.99 0.18 13.41
CA ALA A 102 19.59 -1.23 13.51
C ALA A 102 20.81 -2.16 13.62
N SER A 103 21.86 -1.91 12.83
CA SER A 103 23.11 -2.69 12.86
C SER A 103 23.90 -2.58 14.17
N LYS A 104 23.48 -1.74 15.12
CA LYS A 104 24.13 -1.59 16.44
C LYS A 104 23.32 -2.21 17.57
N LYS A 105 22.10 -2.69 17.30
CA LYS A 105 21.18 -3.27 18.28
C LYS A 105 21.12 -4.78 18.00
N PRO A 106 21.66 -5.65 18.88
CA PRO A 106 21.71 -7.09 18.66
C PRO A 106 20.34 -7.70 18.34
N VAL A 107 19.29 -7.26 19.05
CA VAL A 107 17.90 -7.67 18.81
C VAL A 107 17.48 -7.40 17.37
N LEU A 108 17.81 -6.24 16.79
CA LEU A 108 17.45 -5.93 15.40
C LEU A 108 18.30 -6.70 14.38
N GLN A 109 19.55 -7.05 14.72
CA GLN A 109 20.39 -7.88 13.85
C GLN A 109 19.86 -9.32 13.77
N GLU A 110 19.48 -9.88 14.92
CA GLU A 110 18.91 -11.22 15.04
C GLU A 110 17.60 -11.31 14.26
N MET A 111 16.70 -10.34 14.47
CA MET A 111 15.44 -10.24 13.74
C MET A 111 15.63 -10.14 12.22
N MET A 112 16.55 -9.29 11.73
CA MET A 112 16.82 -9.21 10.29
C MET A 112 17.42 -10.50 9.73
N THR A 113 18.19 -11.24 10.54
CA THR A 113 18.78 -12.53 10.14
C THR A 113 17.69 -13.61 10.07
N GLU A 114 16.79 -13.66 11.04
CA GLU A 114 15.65 -14.58 11.08
C GLU A 114 14.66 -14.32 9.93
N MET A 115 14.40 -13.05 9.60
CA MET A 115 13.56 -12.67 8.45
C MET A 115 14.14 -13.11 7.11
N ILE A 116 15.47 -13.17 6.98
CA ILE A 116 16.14 -13.71 5.78
C ILE A 116 16.06 -15.24 5.77
N ALA A 117 16.11 -15.87 6.95
CA ALA A 117 16.13 -17.32 7.10
C ALA A 117 14.74 -17.98 6.96
N SER A 118 13.64 -17.31 7.32
CA SER A 118 12.28 -17.88 7.23
C SER A 118 11.20 -16.83 7.00
N LYS A 119 10.21 -17.17 6.15
CA LYS A 119 9.05 -16.31 5.87
C LYS A 119 7.99 -16.37 6.98
N GLU A 120 7.87 -17.48 7.71
CA GLU A 120 6.94 -17.58 8.83
C GLU A 120 7.26 -16.57 9.96
N ALA A 121 8.53 -16.20 10.16
CA ALA A 121 8.93 -15.16 11.12
C ALA A 121 8.56 -13.73 10.70
N GLN A 122 8.14 -13.49 9.45
CA GLN A 122 7.68 -12.16 9.00
C GLN A 122 6.31 -11.77 9.58
N GLN A 123 5.48 -12.74 9.98
CA GLN A 123 4.10 -12.44 10.42
C GLN A 123 4.01 -11.96 11.87
N ASP A 124 4.94 -12.38 12.73
CA ASP A 124 4.97 -11.95 14.14
C ASP A 124 5.68 -10.61 14.37
N LEU A 125 6.31 -10.05 13.32
CA LEU A 125 7.17 -8.88 13.41
C LEU A 125 6.67 -7.73 12.55
N HIS A 126 5.85 -6.87 13.15
CA HIS A 126 6.24 -5.50 13.52
C HIS A 126 5.07 -4.51 13.55
N SER A 127 4.69 -4.07 14.75
CA SER A 127 4.05 -2.77 14.89
C SER A 127 5.10 -1.66 14.67
N PRO A 128 4.75 -0.55 14.00
CA PRO A 128 5.63 0.62 13.87
C PRO A 128 6.16 1.14 15.21
N TRP A 129 5.38 0.97 16.28
CA TRP A 129 5.74 1.35 17.64
C TRP A 129 6.84 0.48 18.24
N PHE A 130 6.77 -0.85 18.05
CA PHE A 130 7.83 -1.75 18.48
C PHE A 130 9.16 -1.36 17.83
N MET A 131 9.15 -1.07 16.52
CA MET A 131 10.35 -0.64 15.80
C MET A 131 10.91 0.68 16.32
N PHE A 132 10.05 1.67 16.55
CA PHE A 132 10.46 2.94 17.14
C PHE A 132 11.08 2.76 18.53
N LYS A 133 10.43 1.99 19.40
CA LYS A 133 10.90 1.74 20.76
C LYS A 133 12.27 1.05 20.75
N THR A 134 12.45 -0.01 19.97
CA THR A 134 13.71 -0.78 19.88
C THR A 134 14.86 0.03 19.26
N LEU A 135 14.55 1.00 18.39
CA LEU A 135 15.56 1.90 17.81
C LEU A 135 15.97 3.04 18.73
N MET A 136 15.03 3.59 19.51
CA MET A 136 15.24 4.77 20.33
C MET A 136 15.69 4.46 21.76
N PHE A 137 15.31 3.29 22.29
CA PHE A 137 15.63 2.82 23.64
C PHE A 137 16.42 1.52 23.56
#